data_AF-A0A229TML4-F1
#
_entry.id   AF-A0A229TML4-F1
#
_cell.length_a   1.000
_cell.length_b   1.000
_cell.length_c   1.000
_cell.angle_alpha   90.00
_cell.angle_beta   90.00
_cell.angle_gamma   90.00
#
_symmetry.space_group_name_H-M   'P 1'
#
loop_
_entity.id
_entity.type
_entity.pdbx_description
1 polymer ?
#
loop_
_entity_poly.entity_id
_entity_poly.type
_entity_poly.pdbx_seq_one_letter_code
_entity_poly.pdbx_strand_id
1 'polypeptide(L)'
;MVIGMLPTTTAQQRQHPVAAATPSATGQPVATVAAAPRTAPAPAQAAPPRPQNRPAHGTPAPARPATVHTEHTTEQTEPPGERPEHRHVPDLPALRIVCWQLALVLGLVAIGRPWPVVAGLLTTAAGLLVWTAGRVGGRWLSDEVALRVRLLLRRRRAAGRRDLLDTLAPGARVGTAELAGVPAGVISRDEELVAVLRPSGDDPGAFARLALAGALVTGTGEPPAIRLQLVLHRGPRQTDATRAWLAVRALRDPAVAADAELLAALTSVVRRAHRKLRGAGLGAVALTDQELLATLAALTHTGPGRDAVAEERRYWRAGPITQIGVRVTGLGARPPRARVHALHQLLAAVPGAACTVAVTVPGHDAVLRVAATTDTAADTAVTRLLWAPPAGLHLERMDNQHAPAVAASLPIGGKP
;
A
#
# COMPACT_ATOMS: atom_id res chain seq x y z
N MET A 1 54.40 69.65 42.55
CA MET A 1 54.08 69.04 41.24
C MET A 1 54.93 67.79 41.15
N VAL A 2 54.35 66.64 40.78
CA VAL A 2 54.85 65.25 41.00
C VAL A 2 54.36 64.64 42.33
N ILE A 3 53.35 63.77 42.25
CA ILE A 3 53.00 62.73 43.22
C ILE A 3 52.40 61.56 42.43
N GLY A 4 52.91 60.33 42.64
CA GLY A 4 52.18 59.11 42.28
C GLY A 4 53.03 57.97 41.74
N MET A 5 53.88 57.38 42.59
CA MET A 5 54.51 56.07 42.38
C MET A 5 53.68 54.99 43.12
N LEU A 6 53.61 53.78 42.55
CA LEU A 6 52.78 52.60 42.86
C LEU A 6 52.82 52.11 44.32
N PRO A 7 51.84 51.27 44.76
CA PRO A 7 52.12 49.83 44.76
C PRO A 7 50.94 48.90 44.40
N THR A 8 51.33 47.71 43.96
CA THR A 8 50.57 46.46 43.78
C THR A 8 49.88 45.97 45.06
N THR A 9 48.63 45.50 44.97
CA THR A 9 48.13 44.45 45.88
C THR A 9 47.08 43.58 45.20
N THR A 10 47.26 42.29 45.44
CA THR A 10 46.59 41.08 45.00
C THR A 10 45.20 40.90 45.61
N ALA A 11 44.22 40.50 44.80
CA ALA A 11 43.02 39.73 45.17
C ALA A 11 42.16 39.55 43.90
N GLN A 12 41.36 38.53 43.64
CA GLN A 12 41.13 37.21 44.21
C GLN A 12 40.08 36.58 43.28
N GLN A 13 40.53 35.61 42.47
CA GLN A 13 39.84 34.39 42.09
C GLN A 13 38.32 34.31 42.41
N ARG A 14 37.48 34.48 41.39
CA ARG A 14 36.16 33.82 41.31
C ARG A 14 36.11 32.95 40.07
N GLN A 15 36.56 31.72 40.25
CA GLN A 15 36.27 30.61 39.35
C GLN A 15 34.78 30.28 39.48
N HIS A 16 34.02 30.51 38.42
CA HIS A 16 32.69 29.92 38.29
C HIS A 16 32.85 28.42 37.96
N PRO A 17 32.18 27.52 38.70
CA PRO A 17 32.24 26.10 38.41
C PRO A 17 31.51 25.80 37.09
N VAL A 18 32.27 25.30 36.11
CA VAL A 18 31.75 24.61 34.94
C VAL A 18 31.26 23.26 35.42
N ALA A 19 29.96 23.16 35.69
CA ALA A 19 29.28 21.89 35.92
C ALA A 19 29.21 21.14 34.58
N ALA A 20 29.99 20.07 34.48
CA ALA A 20 29.87 19.06 33.44
C ALA A 20 28.50 18.38 33.57
N ALA A 21 27.54 18.81 32.75
CA ALA A 21 26.28 18.09 32.56
C ALA A 21 26.49 17.03 31.47
N THR A 22 26.79 15.81 31.92
CA THR A 22 26.60 14.58 31.15
C THR A 22 25.13 14.49 30.71
N PRO A 23 24.82 14.35 29.40
CA PRO A 23 23.49 13.95 29.00
C PRO A 23 23.31 12.47 29.39
N SER A 24 22.60 12.27 30.49
CA SER A 24 22.13 10.95 30.90
C SER A 24 21.22 10.38 29.80
N ALA A 25 21.69 9.29 29.22
CA ALA A 25 20.90 8.43 28.37
C ALA A 25 19.83 7.72 29.21
N THR A 26 18.57 8.06 28.98
CA THR A 26 17.41 7.21 29.30
C THR A 26 16.43 7.24 28.13
N GLY A 27 16.93 6.87 26.95
CA GLY A 27 16.07 6.37 25.88
C GLY A 27 15.59 4.98 26.23
N GLN A 28 14.50 4.86 26.99
CA GLN A 28 13.83 3.58 27.15
C GLN A 28 13.30 3.13 25.78
N PRO A 29 13.64 1.92 25.30
CA PRO A 29 13.01 1.35 24.13
C PRO A 29 11.56 1.01 24.47
N VAL A 30 10.63 1.75 23.89
CA VAL A 30 9.19 1.45 23.98
C VAL A 30 8.95 0.09 23.31
N ALA A 31 8.52 -0.87 24.13
CA ALA A 31 8.18 -2.21 23.70
C ALA A 31 7.00 -2.16 22.73
N THR A 32 7.25 -2.56 21.48
CA THR A 32 6.19 -3.07 20.61
C THR A 32 5.61 -4.29 21.30
N VAL A 33 4.28 -4.34 21.44
CA VAL A 33 3.52 -5.48 21.99
C VAL A 33 4.08 -6.79 21.43
N ALA A 34 4.80 -7.53 22.27
CA ALA A 34 5.13 -8.91 22.03
C ALA A 34 3.82 -9.71 22.16
N ALA A 35 3.55 -10.56 21.17
CA ALA A 35 2.46 -11.53 21.28
C ALA A 35 2.68 -12.40 22.53
N ALA A 36 1.60 -12.66 23.25
CA ALA A 36 1.59 -13.54 24.42
C ALA A 36 2.25 -14.89 24.12
N PRO A 37 2.97 -15.50 25.08
CA PRO A 37 3.52 -16.85 24.92
C PRO A 37 2.38 -17.85 24.72
N ARG A 38 2.47 -18.64 23.65
CA ARG A 38 1.61 -19.81 23.43
C ARG A 38 1.98 -20.86 24.49
N THR A 39 1.07 -21.12 25.40
CA THR A 39 1.05 -22.37 26.18
C THR A 39 0.80 -23.51 25.20
N ALA A 40 1.82 -24.35 24.98
CA ALA A 40 1.68 -25.58 24.21
C ALA A 40 0.91 -26.61 25.06
N PRO A 41 -0.25 -27.13 24.61
CA PRO A 41 -0.81 -28.32 25.22
C PRO A 41 0.05 -29.53 24.83
N ALA A 42 0.36 -30.35 25.83
CA ALA A 42 1.10 -31.59 25.73
C ALA A 42 0.47 -32.56 24.69
N PRO A 43 1.28 -33.37 23.99
CA PRO A 43 0.76 -34.32 23.01
C PRO A 43 -0.01 -35.45 23.71
N ALA A 44 -1.32 -35.49 23.49
CA ALA A 44 -2.11 -36.67 23.77
C ALA A 44 -1.76 -37.76 22.75
N GLN A 45 -1.12 -38.83 23.20
CA GLN A 45 -0.94 -40.07 22.47
C GLN A 45 -2.33 -40.65 22.14
N ALA A 46 -2.66 -40.72 20.85
CA ALA A 46 -3.78 -41.51 20.34
C ALA A 46 -3.24 -42.73 19.59
N ALA A 47 -3.73 -43.89 19.99
CA ALA A 47 -3.34 -45.22 19.54
C ALA A 47 -3.57 -45.45 18.02
N PRO A 48 -2.80 -46.37 17.40
CA PRO A 48 -2.89 -46.65 15.97
C PRO A 48 -4.16 -47.46 15.61
N PRO A 49 -4.94 -47.07 14.59
CA PRO A 49 -5.93 -47.96 14.00
C PRO A 49 -5.27 -48.99 13.06
N ARG A 50 -5.78 -50.22 13.18
CA ARG A 50 -5.38 -51.48 12.54
C ARG A 50 -5.47 -51.46 11.00
N PRO A 51 -4.72 -52.35 10.32
CA PRO A 51 -4.70 -52.47 8.87
C PRO A 51 -6.05 -52.89 8.29
N GLN A 52 -6.53 -52.16 7.29
CA GLN A 52 -7.69 -52.55 6.49
C GLN A 52 -7.26 -53.43 5.30
N ASN A 53 -8.02 -54.50 5.14
CA ASN A 53 -7.82 -55.57 4.18
C ASN A 53 -7.90 -55.09 2.74
N ARG A 54 -6.96 -55.63 1.97
CA ARG A 54 -6.81 -55.58 0.51
C ARG A 54 -7.75 -56.61 -0.13
N PRO A 55 -8.56 -56.25 -1.13
CA PRO A 55 -8.95 -57.18 -2.17
C PRO A 55 -7.99 -57.09 -3.36
N ALA A 56 -7.52 -58.25 -3.80
CA ALA A 56 -6.83 -58.45 -5.05
C ALA A 56 -7.82 -58.55 -6.22
N HIS A 57 -7.26 -58.47 -7.43
CA HIS A 57 -7.85 -58.71 -8.78
C HIS A 57 -8.19 -57.40 -9.52
N GLY A 58 -7.75 -57.17 -10.75
CA GLY A 58 -6.98 -58.00 -11.67
C GLY A 58 -6.34 -57.14 -12.77
N THR A 59 -5.20 -57.62 -13.25
CA THR A 59 -4.49 -57.10 -14.41
C THR A 59 -5.08 -57.73 -15.67
N PRO A 60 -5.28 -56.95 -16.74
CA PRO A 60 -4.92 -57.44 -18.07
C PRO A 60 -3.96 -56.50 -18.81
N ALA A 61 -2.87 -57.12 -19.24
CA ALA A 61 -1.99 -56.96 -20.41
C ALA A 61 -1.88 -55.64 -21.23
N PRO A 62 -0.70 -55.37 -21.82
CA PRO A 62 -0.32 -54.08 -22.37
C PRO A 62 -0.78 -53.89 -23.83
N ALA A 63 -1.27 -52.70 -24.16
CA ALA A 63 -1.41 -52.26 -25.55
C ALA A 63 -0.14 -51.53 -26.00
N ARG A 64 0.39 -51.99 -27.15
CA ARG A 64 1.57 -51.48 -27.86
C ARG A 64 1.44 -50.00 -28.27
N PRO A 65 2.58 -49.30 -28.46
CA PRO A 65 2.62 -47.89 -28.79
C PRO A 65 2.20 -47.64 -30.23
N ALA A 66 1.30 -46.67 -30.44
CA ALA A 66 1.10 -46.07 -31.74
C ALA A 66 2.21 -45.03 -31.98
N THR A 67 3.11 -45.37 -32.90
CA THR A 67 3.91 -44.43 -33.68
C THR A 67 2.99 -43.41 -34.34
N VAL A 68 3.09 -42.14 -33.95
CA VAL A 68 2.60 -41.02 -34.75
C VAL A 68 3.81 -40.22 -35.19
N HIS A 69 3.84 -40.00 -36.50
CA HIS A 69 4.89 -39.38 -37.27
C HIS A 69 5.29 -38.00 -36.75
N THR A 70 6.60 -37.81 -36.70
CA THR A 70 7.28 -36.53 -36.69
C THR A 70 6.95 -35.79 -37.99
N GLU A 71 6.07 -34.79 -37.92
CA GLU A 71 6.07 -33.70 -38.88
C GLU A 71 6.55 -32.44 -38.17
N HIS A 72 7.80 -32.10 -38.48
CA HIS A 72 8.37 -30.78 -38.30
C HIS A 72 7.53 -29.78 -39.11
N THR A 73 6.64 -29.06 -38.46
CA THR A 73 6.25 -27.72 -38.91
C THR A 73 6.58 -26.75 -37.79
N THR A 74 7.69 -26.06 -37.98
CA THR A 74 8.17 -24.96 -37.16
C THR A 74 7.24 -23.76 -37.36
N GLU A 75 6.01 -23.85 -36.88
CA GLU A 75 5.13 -22.69 -36.76
C GLU A 75 5.42 -22.03 -35.41
N GLN A 76 6.41 -21.15 -35.47
CA GLN A 76 6.89 -20.29 -34.42
C GLN A 76 5.74 -19.39 -33.96
N THR A 77 4.87 -19.92 -33.10
CA THR A 77 3.82 -19.16 -32.42
C THR A 77 4.51 -18.28 -31.39
N GLU A 78 4.87 -17.09 -31.86
CA GLU A 78 5.30 -15.96 -31.06
C GLU A 78 4.28 -15.77 -29.91
N PRO A 79 4.72 -15.76 -28.63
CA PRO A 79 3.80 -15.50 -27.53
C PRO A 79 3.20 -14.11 -27.77
N PRO A 80 1.87 -13.91 -27.57
CA PRO A 80 1.27 -12.62 -27.77
C PRO A 80 1.98 -11.63 -26.85
N GLY A 81 2.79 -10.76 -27.44
CA GLY A 81 3.48 -9.71 -26.73
C GLY A 81 2.41 -8.91 -25.98
N GLU A 82 2.42 -9.03 -24.65
CA GLU A 82 1.66 -8.15 -23.76
C GLU A 82 2.10 -6.73 -24.11
N ARG A 83 1.29 -6.08 -24.96
CA ARG A 83 1.41 -4.67 -25.27
C ARG A 83 1.40 -3.96 -23.92
N PRO A 84 2.39 -3.08 -23.64
CA PRO A 84 2.35 -2.29 -22.42
C PRO A 84 1.01 -1.54 -22.42
N GLU A 85 0.17 -1.94 -21.47
CA GLU A 85 -1.16 -1.40 -21.28
C GLU A 85 -1.00 0.10 -21.19
N HIS A 86 -1.63 0.76 -22.16
CA HIS A 86 -1.52 2.19 -22.33
C HIS A 86 -1.83 2.84 -20.99
N ARG A 87 -0.89 3.68 -20.56
CA ARG A 87 -1.10 4.80 -19.65
C ARG A 87 -2.58 5.15 -19.69
N HIS A 88 -3.33 4.81 -18.64
CA HIS A 88 -4.63 5.41 -18.41
C HIS A 88 -4.31 6.90 -18.23
N VAL A 89 -4.24 7.61 -19.35
CA VAL A 89 -4.30 9.06 -19.38
C VAL A 89 -5.69 9.29 -18.83
N PRO A 90 -5.83 9.80 -17.59
CA PRO A 90 -7.15 10.20 -17.14
C PRO A 90 -7.67 11.14 -18.21
N ASP A 91 -8.90 10.87 -18.68
CA ASP A 91 -9.65 11.71 -19.60
C ASP A 91 -9.23 13.15 -19.42
N LEU A 92 -8.85 13.86 -20.49
CA LEU A 92 -8.71 15.32 -20.42
C LEU A 92 -9.96 15.81 -19.68
N PRO A 93 -9.85 16.27 -18.42
CA PRO A 93 -11.02 16.39 -17.57
C PRO A 93 -11.93 17.37 -18.29
N ALA A 94 -13.17 16.98 -18.58
CA ALA A 94 -14.08 17.74 -19.44
C ALA A 94 -14.11 19.24 -19.07
N LEU A 95 -13.92 19.55 -17.79
CA LEU A 95 -13.72 20.89 -17.25
C LEU A 95 -12.61 21.70 -17.94
N ARG A 96 -11.45 21.11 -18.27
CA ARG A 96 -10.37 21.79 -19.02
C ARG A 96 -10.79 22.14 -20.43
N ILE A 97 -11.48 21.23 -21.12
CA ILE A 97 -12.02 21.49 -22.45
C ILE A 97 -13.02 22.63 -22.39
N VAL A 98 -13.92 22.61 -21.41
CA VAL A 98 -14.87 23.70 -21.15
C VAL A 98 -14.16 25.03 -20.84
N CYS A 99 -13.10 25.02 -20.02
CA CYS A 99 -12.31 26.23 -19.75
C CYS A 99 -11.62 26.79 -21.01
N TRP A 100 -11.12 25.91 -21.90
CA TRP A 100 -10.53 26.33 -23.17
C TRP A 100 -11.58 26.92 -24.11
N GLN A 101 -12.75 26.28 -24.21
CA GLN A 101 -13.89 26.81 -24.98
C GLN A 101 -14.33 28.17 -24.43
N LEU A 102 -14.42 28.32 -23.11
CA LEU A 102 -14.76 29.60 -22.47
C LEU A 102 -13.72 30.68 -22.76
N ALA A 103 -12.43 30.35 -22.73
CA ALA A 103 -11.36 31.28 -23.11
C ALA A 103 -11.49 31.74 -24.57
N LEU A 104 -11.84 30.84 -25.49
CA LEU A 104 -12.12 31.18 -26.89
C LEU A 104 -13.34 32.10 -27.03
N VAL A 105 -14.43 31.80 -26.31
CA VAL A 105 -15.64 32.64 -26.29
C VAL A 105 -15.34 34.04 -25.74
N LEU A 106 -14.57 34.15 -24.66
CA LEU A 106 -14.16 35.44 -24.10
C LEU A 106 -13.34 36.26 -25.11
N GLY A 107 -12.46 35.61 -25.87
CA GLY A 107 -11.71 36.25 -26.96
C GLY A 107 -12.64 36.76 -28.09
N LEU A 108 -13.63 35.96 -28.49
CA LEU A 108 -14.60 36.36 -29.52
C LEU A 108 -15.48 37.53 -29.05
N VAL A 109 -15.94 37.51 -27.80
CA VAL A 109 -16.77 38.56 -27.19
C VAL A 109 -16.01 39.88 -27.03
N ALA A 110 -14.68 39.85 -26.98
CA ALA A 110 -13.86 41.05 -26.89
C ALA A 110 -13.83 41.87 -28.20
N ILE A 111 -14.20 41.28 -29.34
CA ILE A 111 -14.20 41.97 -30.63
C ILE A 111 -15.27 43.07 -30.63
N GLY A 112 -14.87 44.31 -30.95
CA GLY A 112 -15.76 45.47 -30.99
C GLY A 112 -16.10 46.08 -29.63
N ARG A 113 -15.41 45.70 -28.55
CA ARG A 113 -15.61 46.25 -27.19
C ARG A 113 -14.60 47.37 -26.86
N PRO A 114 -14.95 48.29 -25.94
CA PRO A 114 -14.03 49.33 -25.50
C PRO A 114 -12.81 48.72 -24.78
N TRP A 115 -11.66 49.39 -24.88
CA TRP A 115 -10.35 48.86 -24.44
C TRP A 115 -10.30 48.28 -23.01
N PRO A 116 -10.95 48.84 -21.96
CA PRO A 116 -10.86 48.25 -20.63
C PRO A 116 -11.60 46.92 -20.53
N VAL A 117 -12.69 46.75 -21.30
CA VAL A 117 -13.45 45.50 -21.36
C VAL A 117 -12.64 44.43 -22.07
N VAL A 118 -11.96 44.78 -23.17
CA VAL A 118 -11.05 43.88 -23.89
C VAL A 118 -9.93 43.41 -22.96
N ALA A 119 -9.29 44.33 -22.24
CA ALA A 119 -8.23 43.98 -21.29
C ALA A 119 -8.72 43.02 -20.19
N GLY A 120 -9.90 43.26 -19.62
CA GLY A 120 -10.51 42.38 -18.62
C GLY A 120 -10.84 40.98 -19.15
N LEU A 121 -11.40 40.89 -20.36
CA LEU A 121 -11.74 39.60 -20.98
C LEU A 121 -10.49 38.79 -21.34
N LEU A 122 -9.48 39.44 -21.94
CA LEU A 122 -8.23 38.78 -22.31
C LEU A 122 -7.42 38.34 -21.09
N THR A 123 -7.37 39.14 -20.02
CA THR A 123 -6.69 38.74 -18.77
C THR A 123 -7.39 37.54 -18.11
N THR A 124 -8.72 37.50 -18.13
CA THR A 124 -9.50 36.35 -17.63
C THR A 124 -9.25 35.10 -18.48
N ALA A 125 -9.27 35.24 -19.82
CA ALA A 125 -9.00 34.14 -20.74
C ALA A 125 -7.57 33.60 -20.57
N ALA A 126 -6.57 34.48 -20.47
CA ALA A 126 -5.19 34.12 -20.19
C ALA A 126 -5.06 33.42 -18.83
N GLY A 127 -5.76 33.91 -17.79
CA GLY A 127 -5.80 33.27 -16.47
C GLY A 127 -6.35 31.84 -16.52
N LEU A 128 -7.46 31.61 -17.26
CA LEU A 128 -8.03 30.27 -17.45
C LEU A 128 -7.07 29.32 -18.20
N LEU A 129 -6.37 29.83 -19.22
CA LEU A 129 -5.39 29.04 -19.96
C LEU A 129 -4.17 28.71 -19.11
N VAL A 130 -3.60 29.68 -18.39
CA VAL A 130 -2.50 29.44 -17.44
C VAL A 130 -2.92 28.44 -16.36
N TRP A 131 -4.15 28.52 -15.87
CA TRP A 131 -4.68 27.59 -14.87
C TRP A 131 -4.80 26.15 -15.38
N THR A 132 -5.23 25.98 -16.62
CA THR A 132 -5.54 24.66 -17.19
C THR A 132 -4.37 24.03 -17.95
N ALA A 133 -3.48 24.85 -18.50
CA ALA A 133 -2.31 24.44 -19.27
C ALA A 133 -0.97 24.65 -18.53
N GLY A 134 -0.96 25.39 -17.42
CA GLY A 134 0.24 25.56 -16.60
C GLY A 134 0.70 24.24 -15.97
N ARG A 135 2.00 23.97 -16.07
CA ARG A 135 2.64 22.81 -15.44
C ARG A 135 3.63 23.26 -14.37
N VAL A 136 3.52 22.67 -13.18
CA VAL A 136 4.46 22.87 -12.07
C VAL A 136 4.92 21.49 -11.60
N GLY A 137 6.23 21.23 -11.63
CA GLY A 137 6.79 19.95 -11.20
C GLY A 137 6.29 18.74 -12.00
N GLY A 138 5.99 18.91 -13.29
CA GLY A 138 5.50 17.84 -14.15
C GLY A 138 4.00 17.53 -14.03
N ARG A 139 3.27 18.20 -13.12
CA ARG A 139 1.81 18.10 -12.95
C ARG A 139 1.11 19.36 -13.44
N TRP A 140 -0.12 19.23 -13.89
CA TRP A 140 -0.94 20.38 -14.28
C TRP A 140 -1.44 21.13 -13.04
N LEU A 141 -1.47 22.46 -13.08
CA LEU A 141 -1.90 23.28 -11.95
C LEU A 141 -3.34 22.96 -11.50
N SER A 142 -4.23 22.70 -12.46
CA SER A 142 -5.59 22.25 -12.18
C SER A 142 -5.67 20.93 -11.41
N ASP A 143 -4.74 20.00 -11.61
CA ASP A 143 -4.67 18.74 -10.84
C ASP A 143 -4.27 19.02 -9.40
N GLU A 144 -3.24 19.85 -9.19
CA GLU A 144 -2.78 20.21 -7.84
C GLU A 144 -3.90 20.88 -7.03
N VAL A 145 -4.69 21.74 -7.68
CA VAL A 145 -5.82 22.41 -7.02
C VAL A 145 -6.94 21.42 -6.74
N ALA A 146 -7.28 20.55 -7.69
CA ALA A 146 -8.28 19.51 -7.46
C ALA A 146 -7.88 18.61 -6.27
N LEU A 147 -6.61 18.22 -6.17
CA LEU A 147 -6.08 17.45 -5.04
C LEU A 147 -6.18 18.24 -3.72
N ARG A 148 -5.86 19.52 -3.73
CA ARG A 148 -5.93 20.38 -2.54
C ARG A 148 -7.38 20.60 -2.08
N VAL A 149 -8.32 20.81 -3.00
CA VAL A 149 -9.75 20.89 -2.69
C VAL A 149 -10.24 19.56 -2.11
N ARG A 150 -9.86 18.42 -2.70
CA ARG A 150 -10.21 17.09 -2.18
C ARG A 150 -9.65 16.86 -0.77
N LEU A 151 -8.41 17.28 -0.50
CA LEU A 151 -7.82 17.23 0.83
C LEU A 151 -8.64 18.05 1.84
N LEU A 152 -8.99 19.29 1.50
CA LEU A 152 -9.81 20.14 2.38
C LEU A 152 -11.19 19.52 2.65
N LEU A 153 -11.84 18.98 1.61
CA LEU A 153 -13.12 18.29 1.76
C LEU A 153 -13.00 17.03 2.63
N ARG A 154 -11.93 16.24 2.49
CA ARG A 154 -11.67 15.07 3.34
C ARG A 154 -11.46 15.47 4.80
N ARG A 155 -10.66 16.50 5.06
CA ARG A 155 -10.46 17.03 6.42
C ARG A 155 -11.77 17.46 7.07
N ARG A 156 -12.62 18.17 6.31
CA ARG A 156 -13.95 18.57 6.79
C ARG A 156 -14.82 17.36 7.16
N ARG A 157 -14.80 16.30 6.34
CA ARG A 157 -15.54 15.05 6.63
C ARG A 157 -14.95 14.26 7.79
N ALA A 158 -13.63 14.28 7.95
CA ALA A 158 -12.94 13.60 9.03
C ALA A 158 -13.13 14.28 10.39
N ALA A 159 -13.46 15.59 10.42
CA ALA A 159 -13.60 16.38 11.65
C ALA A 159 -14.70 15.90 12.64
N GLY A 160 -15.51 14.89 12.29
CA GLY A 160 -16.46 14.23 13.19
C GLY A 160 -16.29 12.71 13.29
N ARG A 161 -15.32 12.11 12.59
CA ARG A 161 -15.09 10.66 12.57
C ARG A 161 -14.03 10.31 13.60
N ARG A 162 -14.36 9.37 14.49
CA ARG A 162 -13.45 8.90 15.53
C ARG A 162 -12.84 7.54 15.22
N ASP A 163 -13.45 6.77 14.30
CA ASP A 163 -12.92 5.48 13.89
C ASP A 163 -11.96 5.61 12.69
N LEU A 164 -10.87 4.86 12.78
CA LEU A 164 -9.85 4.72 11.74
C LEU A 164 -10.46 4.14 10.47
N LEU A 165 -11.32 3.12 10.59
CA LEU A 165 -11.91 2.46 9.44
C LEU A 165 -12.84 3.41 8.68
N ASP A 166 -13.68 4.16 9.38
CA ASP A 166 -14.53 5.20 8.80
C ASP A 166 -13.74 6.32 8.09
N THR A 167 -12.52 6.60 8.57
CA THR A 167 -11.66 7.61 7.97
C THR A 167 -10.98 7.10 6.69
N LEU A 168 -10.52 5.85 6.70
CA LEU A 168 -9.76 5.22 5.62
C LEU A 168 -10.63 4.64 4.50
N ALA A 169 -11.68 3.92 4.89
CA ALA A 169 -12.58 3.22 4.01
C ALA A 169 -14.02 3.52 4.46
N PRO A 170 -14.55 4.71 4.13
CA PRO A 170 -15.90 5.10 4.51
C PRO A 170 -16.92 4.05 4.07
N GLY A 171 -17.81 3.64 4.99
CA GLY A 171 -18.84 2.63 4.71
C GLY A 171 -18.35 1.18 4.82
N ALA A 172 -17.06 0.95 5.06
CA ALA A 172 -16.55 -0.41 5.29
C ALA A 172 -17.05 -0.95 6.64
N ARG A 173 -17.48 -2.21 6.64
CA ARG A 173 -17.88 -2.94 7.85
C ARG A 173 -17.05 -4.19 7.99
N VAL A 174 -16.58 -4.47 9.20
CA VAL A 174 -15.92 -5.73 9.53
C VAL A 174 -16.95 -6.67 10.15
N GLY A 175 -17.05 -7.87 9.60
CA GLY A 175 -17.90 -8.93 10.13
C GLY A 175 -17.18 -10.27 10.09
N THR A 176 -17.80 -11.27 10.70
CA THR A 176 -17.30 -12.65 10.67
C THR A 176 -18.12 -13.45 9.67
N ALA A 177 -17.44 -14.19 8.79
CA ALA A 177 -18.06 -15.12 7.85
C ALA A 177 -17.25 -16.41 7.77
N GLU A 178 -17.89 -17.49 7.35
CA GLU A 178 -17.21 -18.76 7.15
C GLU A 178 -16.48 -18.75 5.80
N LEU A 179 -15.14 -18.81 5.83
CA LEU A 179 -14.31 -18.92 4.64
C LEU A 179 -13.64 -20.30 4.62
N ALA A 180 -14.01 -21.11 3.64
CA ALA A 180 -13.45 -22.45 3.42
C ALA A 180 -13.52 -23.36 4.67
N GLY A 181 -14.63 -23.30 5.41
CA GLY A 181 -14.85 -24.13 6.60
C GLY A 181 -14.37 -23.52 7.92
N VAL A 182 -13.85 -22.28 7.91
CA VAL A 182 -13.22 -21.64 9.07
C VAL A 182 -13.79 -20.23 9.25
N PRO A 183 -14.14 -19.82 10.49
CA PRO A 183 -14.56 -18.44 10.74
C PRO A 183 -13.41 -17.47 10.47
N ALA A 184 -13.68 -16.46 9.64
CA ALA A 184 -12.72 -15.46 9.24
C ALA A 184 -13.36 -14.06 9.24
N GLY A 185 -12.55 -13.05 9.52
CA GLY A 185 -12.90 -11.65 9.38
C GLY A 185 -13.02 -11.28 7.91
N VAL A 186 -14.11 -10.62 7.55
CA VAL A 186 -14.41 -10.15 6.21
C VAL A 186 -14.77 -8.67 6.27
N ILE A 187 -14.21 -7.89 5.35
CA ILE A 187 -14.54 -6.48 5.17
C ILE A 187 -15.55 -6.37 4.05
N SER A 188 -16.76 -5.92 4.36
CA SER A 188 -17.78 -5.58 3.37
C SER A 188 -17.73 -4.10 3.04
N ARG A 189 -17.76 -3.78 1.76
CA ARG A 189 -17.83 -2.43 1.19
C ARG A 189 -18.87 -2.42 0.07
N ASP A 190 -19.33 -1.22 -0.28
CA ASP A 190 -20.28 -1.03 -1.38
C ASP A 190 -19.78 -1.68 -2.69
N GLU A 191 -18.48 -1.55 -2.96
CA GLU A 191 -17.87 -2.01 -4.21
C GLU A 191 -17.24 -3.40 -4.14
N GLU A 192 -17.08 -4.01 -2.95
CA GLU A 192 -16.29 -5.22 -2.80
C GLU A 192 -16.43 -5.93 -1.45
N LEU A 193 -16.05 -7.21 -1.44
CA LEU A 193 -15.88 -8.03 -0.25
C LEU A 193 -14.41 -8.47 -0.14
N VAL A 194 -13.79 -8.31 1.03
CA VAL A 194 -12.35 -8.57 1.22
C VAL A 194 -12.09 -9.54 2.38
N ALA A 195 -11.28 -10.56 2.12
CA ALA A 195 -10.69 -11.43 3.14
C ALA A 195 -9.18 -11.27 3.17
N VAL A 196 -8.56 -11.39 4.35
CA VAL A 196 -7.11 -11.22 4.51
C VAL A 196 -6.49 -12.52 4.99
N LEU A 197 -5.49 -13.01 4.25
CA LEU A 197 -4.70 -14.18 4.59
C LEU A 197 -3.32 -13.76 5.10
N ARG A 198 -2.82 -14.43 6.14
CA ARG A 198 -1.46 -14.30 6.68
C ARG A 198 -0.71 -15.62 6.47
N PRO A 199 0.55 -15.62 5.98
CA PRO A 199 1.34 -16.85 5.90
C PRO A 199 1.59 -17.43 7.29
N SER A 200 1.58 -18.76 7.39
CA SER A 200 1.79 -19.47 8.66
C SER A 200 3.22 -19.97 8.87
N GLY A 201 4.07 -19.91 7.84
CA GLY A 201 5.48 -20.34 7.88
C GLY A 201 6.47 -19.18 7.85
N ASP A 202 7.75 -19.51 7.96
CA ASP A 202 8.84 -18.55 8.16
C ASP A 202 9.46 -17.98 6.86
N ASP A 203 8.95 -18.35 5.68
CA ASP A 203 9.40 -17.78 4.38
C ASP A 203 8.33 -16.85 3.75
N PRO A 204 8.24 -15.59 4.20
CA PRO A 204 7.37 -14.59 3.58
C PRO A 204 7.81 -14.24 2.15
N GLY A 205 9.07 -14.52 1.77
CA GLY A 205 9.60 -14.27 0.43
C GLY A 205 9.04 -15.25 -0.60
N ALA A 206 8.97 -16.55 -0.28
CA ALA A 206 8.30 -17.53 -1.12
C ALA A 206 6.81 -17.23 -1.29
N PHE A 207 6.14 -16.84 -0.20
CA PHE A 207 4.74 -16.42 -0.24
C PHE A 207 4.52 -15.22 -1.19
N ALA A 208 5.37 -14.18 -1.07
CA ALA A 208 5.33 -13.01 -1.94
C ALA A 208 5.59 -13.38 -3.42
N ARG A 209 6.58 -14.25 -3.70
CA ARG A 209 6.88 -14.72 -5.07
C ARG A 209 5.68 -15.39 -5.71
N LEU A 210 4.99 -16.26 -4.98
CA LEU A 210 3.81 -16.97 -5.50
C LEU A 210 2.64 -16.00 -5.76
N ALA A 211 2.41 -15.05 -4.85
CA ALA A 211 1.35 -14.05 -5.01
C ALA A 211 1.60 -13.13 -6.22
N LEU A 212 2.83 -12.64 -6.40
CA LEU A 212 3.20 -11.74 -7.50
C LEU A 212 3.35 -12.43 -8.85
N ALA A 213 3.51 -13.76 -8.87
CA ALA A 213 3.49 -14.53 -10.11
C ALA A 213 2.08 -14.57 -10.74
N GLY A 214 1.06 -14.02 -10.08
CA GLY A 214 -0.34 -14.13 -10.52
C GLY A 214 -0.91 -15.55 -10.38
N ALA A 215 -0.11 -16.50 -9.89
CA ALA A 215 -0.48 -17.90 -9.77
C ALA A 215 -1.71 -18.12 -8.88
N LEU A 216 -2.03 -17.19 -7.98
CA LEU A 216 -3.20 -17.26 -7.09
C LEU A 216 -4.47 -16.66 -7.72
N VAL A 217 -4.37 -15.93 -8.83
CA VAL A 217 -5.51 -15.40 -9.59
C VAL A 217 -5.90 -16.44 -10.63
N THR A 218 -7.13 -16.95 -10.58
CA THR A 218 -7.68 -17.81 -11.64
C THR A 218 -9.16 -17.50 -11.82
N GLY A 219 -9.56 -17.15 -13.05
CA GLY A 219 -10.90 -16.71 -13.38
C GLY A 219 -10.89 -15.32 -14.02
N THR A 220 -10.10 -15.13 -15.07
CA THR A 220 -10.10 -13.91 -15.87
C THR A 220 -11.28 -13.97 -16.83
N GLY A 221 -12.47 -13.53 -16.39
CA GLY A 221 -13.56 -13.27 -17.33
C GLY A 221 -14.98 -13.36 -16.76
N GLU A 222 -15.20 -14.14 -15.69
CA GLU A 222 -16.55 -14.36 -15.16
C GLU A 222 -16.75 -13.59 -13.84
N PRO A 223 -17.83 -12.81 -13.70
CA PRO A 223 -18.11 -12.09 -12.46
C PRO A 223 -18.40 -13.05 -11.30
N PRO A 224 -18.05 -12.68 -10.05
CA PRO A 224 -17.41 -11.43 -9.65
C PRO A 224 -15.91 -11.40 -9.95
N ALA A 225 -15.42 -10.25 -10.41
CA ALA A 225 -14.00 -10.05 -10.70
C ALA A 225 -13.14 -10.13 -9.43
N ILE A 226 -12.05 -10.91 -9.48
CA ILE A 226 -11.17 -11.13 -8.34
C ILE A 226 -9.89 -10.32 -8.48
N ARG A 227 -9.53 -9.58 -7.43
CA ARG A 227 -8.23 -8.90 -7.31
C ARG A 227 -7.51 -9.38 -6.06
N LEU A 228 -6.18 -9.45 -6.16
CA LEU A 228 -5.33 -9.74 -5.01
C LEU A 228 -4.52 -8.51 -4.67
N GLN A 229 -4.25 -8.32 -3.38
CA GLN A 229 -3.34 -7.29 -2.91
C GLN A 229 -2.37 -7.88 -1.90
N LEU A 230 -1.09 -7.93 -2.28
CA LEU A 230 -0.01 -8.36 -1.41
C LEU A 230 0.48 -7.15 -0.60
N VAL A 231 0.43 -7.23 0.72
CA VAL A 231 0.97 -6.22 1.63
C VAL A 231 2.19 -6.79 2.32
N LEU A 232 3.32 -6.10 2.23
CA LEU A 232 4.56 -6.43 2.91
C LEU A 232 4.92 -5.30 3.87
N HIS A 233 5.31 -5.64 5.09
CA HIS A 233 5.71 -4.66 6.11
C HIS A 233 7.05 -5.04 6.72
N ARG A 234 7.92 -4.04 6.90
CA ARG A 234 9.13 -4.13 7.69
C ARG A 234 9.13 -3.01 8.72
N GLY A 235 9.41 -3.36 9.98
CA GLY A 235 9.53 -2.40 11.05
C GLY A 235 10.80 -1.53 10.92
N PRO A 236 10.99 -0.55 11.83
CA PRO A 236 12.07 0.42 11.73
C PRO A 236 13.46 -0.14 12.06
N ARG A 237 13.54 -1.32 12.70
CA ARG A 237 14.83 -1.96 13.02
C ARG A 237 15.29 -2.78 11.82
N GLN A 238 16.58 -2.72 11.50
CA GLN A 238 17.14 -3.52 10.41
C GLN A 238 16.99 -5.03 10.64
N THR A 239 16.92 -5.48 11.89
CA THR A 239 16.71 -6.89 12.23
C THR A 239 15.24 -7.33 12.15
N ASP A 240 14.30 -6.40 11.92
CA ASP A 240 12.88 -6.74 11.84
C ASP A 240 12.61 -7.63 10.61
N ALA A 241 12.02 -8.79 10.85
CA ALA A 241 11.58 -9.69 9.81
C ALA A 241 10.45 -9.05 8.97
N THR A 242 10.47 -9.29 7.66
CA THR A 242 9.39 -8.84 6.77
C THR A 242 8.14 -9.66 7.04
N ARG A 243 7.03 -8.99 7.33
CA ARG A 243 5.70 -9.61 7.47
C ARG A 243 4.92 -9.45 6.17
N ALA A 244 4.07 -10.42 5.88
CA ALA A 244 3.25 -10.41 4.66
C ALA A 244 1.78 -10.68 4.97
N TRP A 245 0.91 -10.09 4.17
CA TRP A 245 -0.53 -10.37 4.14
C TRP A 245 -0.98 -10.39 2.68
N LEU A 246 -2.00 -11.20 2.39
CA LEU A 246 -2.63 -11.25 1.08
C LEU A 246 -4.12 -10.96 1.26
N ALA A 247 -4.56 -9.79 0.80
CA ALA A 247 -5.97 -9.47 0.71
C ALA A 247 -6.53 -10.05 -0.59
N VAL A 248 -7.58 -10.85 -0.46
CA VAL A 248 -8.36 -11.43 -1.56
C VAL A 248 -9.65 -10.61 -1.67
N ARG A 249 -9.87 -10.00 -2.83
CA ARG A 249 -10.97 -9.04 -3.05
C ARG A 249 -11.90 -9.58 -4.12
N ALA A 250 -13.16 -9.78 -3.78
CA ALA A 250 -14.24 -10.02 -4.72
C ALA A 250 -14.92 -8.69 -5.02
N LEU A 251 -14.80 -8.20 -6.25
CA LEU A 251 -15.40 -6.95 -6.67
C LEU A 251 -16.88 -7.16 -6.95
N ARG A 252 -17.70 -6.23 -6.47
CA ARG A 252 -19.13 -6.20 -6.76
C ARG A 252 -19.32 -5.76 -8.20
N ASP A 253 -20.06 -6.56 -8.95
CA ASP A 253 -20.55 -6.20 -10.27
C ASP A 253 -21.97 -5.63 -10.07
N PRO A 254 -22.37 -4.52 -10.73
CA PRO A 254 -23.76 -4.08 -10.73
C PRO A 254 -24.77 -5.17 -11.16
N ALA A 255 -24.35 -6.18 -11.93
CA ALA A 255 -25.16 -7.34 -12.30
C ALA A 255 -25.24 -8.44 -11.19
N VAL A 256 -24.31 -8.44 -10.23
CA VAL A 256 -24.20 -9.42 -9.14
C VAL A 256 -24.37 -8.69 -7.80
N ALA A 257 -25.62 -8.58 -7.35
CA ALA A 257 -25.97 -7.70 -6.23
C ALA A 257 -25.86 -8.35 -4.84
N ALA A 258 -25.88 -9.68 -4.72
CA ALA A 258 -26.02 -10.36 -3.43
C ALA A 258 -24.68 -10.66 -2.74
N ASP A 259 -24.52 -10.22 -1.49
CA ASP A 259 -23.34 -10.50 -0.64
C ASP A 259 -23.05 -12.00 -0.50
N ALA A 260 -24.08 -12.84 -0.56
CA ALA A 260 -23.94 -14.30 -0.51
C ALA A 260 -23.15 -14.86 -1.72
N GLU A 261 -23.37 -14.32 -2.91
CA GLU A 261 -22.67 -14.73 -4.13
C GLU A 261 -21.20 -14.26 -4.10
N LEU A 262 -20.95 -13.03 -3.64
CA LEU A 262 -19.59 -12.53 -3.40
C LEU A 262 -18.86 -13.38 -2.36
N LEU A 263 -19.52 -13.76 -1.27
CA LEU A 263 -18.93 -14.59 -0.23
C LEU A 263 -18.64 -16.01 -0.72
N ALA A 264 -19.51 -16.60 -1.54
CA ALA A 264 -19.28 -17.89 -2.17
C ALA A 264 -18.06 -17.84 -3.13
N ALA A 265 -17.97 -16.79 -3.95
CA ALA A 265 -16.83 -16.58 -4.84
C ALA A 265 -15.54 -16.39 -4.05
N LEU A 266 -15.56 -15.56 -3.01
CA LEU A 266 -14.43 -15.33 -2.10
C LEU A 266 -13.98 -16.64 -1.44
N THR A 267 -14.93 -17.44 -0.94
CA THR A 267 -14.65 -18.76 -0.35
C THR A 267 -14.00 -19.71 -1.35
N SER A 268 -14.50 -19.77 -2.59
CA SER A 268 -13.93 -20.60 -3.65
C SER A 268 -12.48 -20.18 -4.00
N VAL A 269 -12.22 -18.87 -4.07
CA VAL A 269 -10.88 -18.32 -4.30
C VAL A 269 -9.95 -18.63 -3.13
N VAL A 270 -10.38 -18.41 -1.87
CA VAL A 270 -9.57 -18.70 -0.69
C VAL A 270 -9.24 -20.20 -0.61
N ARG A 271 -10.21 -21.09 -0.85
CA ARG A 271 -9.98 -22.54 -0.90
C ARG A 271 -8.95 -22.91 -1.98
N ARG A 272 -9.03 -22.29 -3.16
CA ARG A 272 -8.05 -22.47 -4.25
C ARG A 272 -6.67 -21.95 -3.87
N ALA A 273 -6.59 -20.76 -3.27
CA ALA A 273 -5.34 -20.18 -2.80
C ALA A 273 -4.67 -21.10 -1.76
N HIS A 274 -5.42 -21.62 -0.78
CA HIS A 274 -4.92 -22.60 0.18
C HIS A 274 -4.44 -23.90 -0.49
N ARG A 275 -5.13 -24.42 -1.51
CA ARG A 275 -4.65 -25.60 -2.26
C ARG A 275 -3.33 -25.30 -2.98
N LYS A 276 -3.22 -24.16 -3.66
CA LYS A 276 -2.01 -23.77 -4.39
C LYS A 276 -0.82 -23.51 -3.47
N LEU A 277 -1.06 -22.82 -2.35
CA LEU A 277 -0.05 -22.60 -1.32
C LEU A 277 0.46 -23.93 -0.76
N ARG A 278 -0.44 -24.86 -0.39
CA ARG A 278 -0.05 -26.19 0.10
C ARG A 278 0.72 -26.99 -0.93
N GLY A 279 0.34 -26.92 -2.21
CA GLY A 279 1.07 -27.55 -3.30
C GLY A 279 2.51 -27.02 -3.46
N ALA A 280 2.77 -25.79 -3.03
CA ALA A 280 4.10 -25.17 -3.00
C ALA A 280 4.81 -25.33 -1.64
N GLY A 281 4.28 -26.13 -0.72
CA GLY A 281 4.83 -26.30 0.63
C GLY A 281 4.62 -25.10 1.57
N LEU A 282 3.71 -24.18 1.22
CA LEU A 282 3.40 -22.98 1.99
C LEU A 282 2.05 -23.11 2.69
N GLY A 283 1.90 -22.46 3.85
CA GLY A 283 0.64 -22.36 4.57
C GLY A 283 0.19 -20.91 4.73
N ALA A 284 -1.12 -20.69 4.80
CA ALA A 284 -1.73 -19.41 5.14
C ALA A 284 -3.00 -19.62 5.98
N VAL A 285 -3.30 -18.64 6.81
CA VAL A 285 -4.45 -18.61 7.71
C VAL A 285 -5.23 -17.32 7.46
N ALA A 286 -6.55 -17.41 7.35
CA ALA A 286 -7.42 -16.25 7.28
C ALA A 286 -7.47 -15.56 8.65
N LEU A 287 -7.35 -14.23 8.67
CA LEU A 287 -7.41 -13.46 9.90
C LEU A 287 -8.84 -13.47 10.46
N THR A 288 -8.99 -13.51 11.77
CA THR A 288 -10.27 -13.21 12.44
C THR A 288 -10.61 -11.72 12.36
N ASP A 289 -11.83 -11.34 12.73
CA ASP A 289 -12.25 -9.94 12.86
C ASP A 289 -11.33 -9.13 13.78
N GLN A 290 -10.99 -9.69 14.95
CA GLN A 290 -10.11 -9.06 15.94
C GLN A 290 -8.67 -8.98 15.43
N GLU A 291 -8.15 -10.06 14.83
CA GLU A 291 -6.81 -10.05 14.24
C GLU A 291 -6.69 -9.07 13.07
N LEU A 292 -7.75 -8.92 12.29
CA LEU A 292 -7.83 -7.97 11.19
C LEU A 292 -7.78 -6.54 11.72
N LEU A 293 -8.65 -6.17 12.66
CA LEU A 293 -8.65 -4.82 13.27
C LEU A 293 -7.31 -4.51 13.95
N ALA A 294 -6.75 -5.47 14.68
CA ALA A 294 -5.42 -5.34 15.28
C ALA A 294 -4.31 -5.17 14.22
N THR A 295 -4.40 -5.87 13.09
CA THR A 295 -3.47 -5.74 11.97
C THR A 295 -3.56 -4.35 11.34
N LEU A 296 -4.78 -3.83 11.13
CA LEU A 296 -4.98 -2.49 10.61
C LEU A 296 -4.38 -1.45 11.55
N ALA A 297 -4.72 -1.50 12.83
CA ALA A 297 -4.19 -0.59 13.83
C ALA A 297 -2.65 -0.64 13.91
N ALA A 298 -2.06 -1.84 13.90
CA ALA A 298 -0.62 -2.02 13.93
C ALA A 298 0.07 -1.42 12.69
N LEU A 299 -0.49 -1.64 11.49
CA LEU A 299 0.06 -1.11 10.25
C LEU A 299 -0.12 0.41 10.13
N THR A 300 -1.22 0.97 10.61
CA THR A 300 -1.44 2.43 10.65
C THR A 300 -0.70 3.10 11.82
N HIS A 301 -0.04 2.32 12.68
CA HIS A 301 0.60 2.81 13.90
C HIS A 301 -0.36 3.56 14.85
N THR A 302 -1.65 3.26 14.74
CA THR A 302 -2.68 3.73 15.67
C THR A 302 -2.82 2.72 16.80
N GLY A 303 -3.14 3.20 17.98
CA GLY A 303 -3.27 2.40 19.19
C GLY A 303 -3.44 3.34 20.37
N PRO A 304 -3.57 2.81 21.60
CA PRO A 304 -3.84 3.63 22.78
C PRO A 304 -2.89 4.84 22.87
N GLY A 305 -3.45 6.05 22.86
CA GLY A 305 -2.68 7.30 22.89
C GLY A 305 -2.17 7.79 21.53
N ARG A 306 -2.56 7.13 20.42
CA ARG A 306 -2.25 7.48 19.03
C ARG A 306 -3.49 7.45 18.14
N ASP A 307 -4.64 7.70 18.74
CA ASP A 307 -5.96 7.60 18.10
C ASP A 307 -6.27 8.84 17.23
N ALA A 308 -5.56 9.95 17.49
CA ALA A 308 -5.65 11.16 16.69
C ALA A 308 -4.98 10.94 15.33
N VAL A 309 -5.80 10.80 14.29
CA VAL A 309 -5.36 10.76 12.89
C VAL A 309 -5.60 12.09 12.20
N ALA A 310 -4.63 12.55 11.41
CA ALA A 310 -4.74 13.79 10.66
C ALA A 310 -4.06 13.69 9.29
N GLU A 311 -4.77 14.12 8.24
CA GLU A 311 -4.19 14.23 6.90
C GLU A 311 -3.63 15.65 6.69
N GLU A 312 -2.31 15.76 6.62
CA GLU A 312 -1.58 16.94 6.19
C GLU A 312 -1.31 16.95 4.69
N ARG A 313 -0.92 18.11 4.12
CA ARG A 313 -0.55 18.16 2.70
C ARG A 313 0.59 17.21 2.39
N ARG A 314 1.61 17.17 3.27
CA ARG A 314 2.86 16.43 3.08
C ARG A 314 2.92 15.12 3.87
N TYR A 315 1.97 14.90 4.77
CA TYR A 315 2.02 13.80 5.73
C TYR A 315 0.63 13.25 6.04
N TRP A 316 0.55 11.99 6.43
CA TRP A 316 -0.48 11.49 7.32
C TRP A 316 0.12 11.38 8.73
N ARG A 317 -0.61 11.78 9.77
CA ARG A 317 -0.23 11.57 11.18
C ARG A 317 -1.12 10.57 11.89
N ALA A 318 -0.51 9.69 12.68
CA ALA A 318 -1.15 8.85 13.67
C ALA A 318 -0.45 9.09 15.01
N GLY A 319 -1.01 10.00 15.82
CA GLY A 319 -0.32 10.57 16.97
C GLY A 319 1.07 11.14 16.58
N PRO A 320 2.17 10.72 17.22
CA PRO A 320 3.52 11.21 16.92
C PRO A 320 4.14 10.58 15.66
N ILE A 321 3.48 9.62 15.02
CA ILE A 321 4.03 8.90 13.86
C ILE A 321 3.64 9.63 12.57
N THR A 322 4.66 10.08 11.85
CA THR A 322 4.54 10.72 10.55
C THR A 322 4.66 9.66 9.45
N GLN A 323 3.72 9.69 8.51
CA GLN A 323 3.63 8.73 7.41
C GLN A 323 3.57 9.44 6.07
N ILE A 324 4.33 8.93 5.10
CA ILE A 324 4.37 9.47 3.74
C ILE A 324 4.09 8.34 2.76
N GLY A 325 3.13 8.59 1.88
CA GLY A 325 2.80 7.71 0.75
C GLY A 325 3.63 8.04 -0.48
N VAL A 326 4.09 6.99 -1.15
CA VAL A 326 4.88 7.01 -2.38
C VAL A 326 4.27 6.02 -3.36
N ARG A 327 3.88 6.51 -4.54
CA ARG A 327 3.43 5.67 -5.64
C ARG A 327 4.64 5.01 -6.27
N VAL A 328 4.52 3.71 -6.55
CA VAL A 328 5.56 2.89 -7.16
C VAL A 328 5.03 2.37 -8.49
N THR A 329 5.70 2.71 -9.59
CA THR A 329 5.37 2.23 -10.93
C THR A 329 6.59 1.55 -11.59
N GLY A 330 6.35 0.76 -12.63
CA GLY A 330 7.39 -0.04 -13.30
C GLY A 330 7.64 -1.43 -12.68
N LEU A 331 6.85 -1.83 -11.68
CA LEU A 331 6.99 -3.15 -11.06
C LEU A 331 6.49 -4.28 -11.99
N GLY A 332 5.38 -4.06 -12.70
CA GLY A 332 4.81 -5.04 -13.63
C GLY A 332 5.73 -5.42 -14.79
N ALA A 333 6.55 -4.49 -15.29
CA ALA A 333 7.49 -4.71 -16.39
C ALA A 333 8.65 -5.67 -16.05
N ARG A 334 8.77 -6.11 -14.79
CA ARG A 334 9.84 -6.99 -14.33
C ARG A 334 9.41 -8.46 -14.29
N PRO A 335 10.35 -9.40 -14.41
CA PRO A 335 10.06 -10.81 -14.12
C PRO A 335 9.75 -11.01 -12.62
N PRO A 336 8.96 -12.03 -12.24
CA PRO A 336 8.49 -12.23 -10.86
C PRO A 336 9.58 -12.24 -9.78
N ARG A 337 10.74 -12.85 -10.05
CA ARG A 337 11.87 -12.87 -9.11
C ARG A 337 12.45 -11.46 -8.87
N ALA A 338 12.57 -10.67 -9.92
CA ALA A 338 13.07 -9.29 -9.84
C ALA A 338 12.05 -8.36 -9.16
N ARG A 339 10.74 -8.64 -9.24
CA ARG A 339 9.69 -7.92 -8.49
C ARG A 339 9.92 -8.05 -6.99
N VAL A 340 10.06 -9.28 -6.49
CA VAL A 340 10.28 -9.53 -5.04
C VAL A 340 11.59 -8.91 -4.56
N HIS A 341 12.67 -9.03 -5.34
CA HIS A 341 13.94 -8.39 -4.99
C HIS A 341 13.81 -6.86 -4.90
N ALA A 342 13.12 -6.22 -5.84
CA ALA A 342 12.88 -4.78 -5.81
C ALA A 342 12.05 -4.36 -4.59
N LEU A 343 11.02 -5.13 -4.21
CA LEU A 343 10.23 -4.87 -3.00
C LEU A 343 11.09 -4.99 -1.73
N HIS A 344 11.96 -6.00 -1.65
CA HIS A 344 12.89 -6.11 -0.53
C HIS A 344 13.86 -4.93 -0.45
N GLN A 345 14.38 -4.45 -1.59
CA GLN A 345 15.21 -3.24 -1.62
C GLN A 345 14.44 -2.02 -1.12
N LEU A 346 13.19 -1.81 -1.57
CA LEU A 346 12.35 -0.70 -1.08
C LEU A 346 12.12 -0.76 0.43
N LEU A 347 11.80 -1.95 0.96
CA LEU A 347 11.57 -2.17 2.38
C LEU A 347 12.84 -1.99 3.23
N ALA A 348 14.02 -2.23 2.65
CA ALA A 348 15.32 -2.14 3.32
C ALA A 348 16.05 -0.80 3.11
N ALA A 349 15.55 0.05 2.21
CA ALA A 349 16.29 1.23 1.72
C ALA A 349 16.58 2.28 2.80
N VAL A 350 15.76 2.37 3.84
CA VAL A 350 15.90 3.41 4.86
C VAL A 350 15.90 2.82 6.27
N PRO A 351 17.06 2.87 6.96
CA PRO A 351 17.16 2.56 8.38
C PRO A 351 16.33 3.52 9.25
N GLY A 352 15.69 3.01 10.30
CA GLY A 352 14.99 3.83 11.29
C GLY A 352 13.58 4.26 10.88
N ALA A 353 13.09 3.83 9.72
CA ALA A 353 11.71 4.02 9.29
C ALA A 353 11.02 2.68 9.05
N ALA A 354 9.76 2.57 9.45
CA ALA A 354 8.95 1.41 9.09
C ALA A 354 8.42 1.58 7.67
N CYS A 355 8.52 0.54 6.86
CA CYS A 355 8.11 0.55 5.46
C CYS A 355 6.99 -0.46 5.24
N THR A 356 5.92 -0.05 4.58
CA THR A 356 4.82 -0.92 4.16
C THR A 356 4.62 -0.76 2.66
N VAL A 357 4.72 -1.83 1.89
CA VAL A 357 4.42 -1.80 0.46
C VAL A 357 3.23 -2.70 0.16
N ALA A 358 2.24 -2.15 -0.53
CA ALA A 358 1.12 -2.92 -1.05
C ALA A 358 1.20 -2.99 -2.57
N VAL A 359 0.96 -4.16 -3.15
CA VAL A 359 0.99 -4.42 -4.58
C VAL A 359 -0.30 -5.10 -5.00
N THR A 360 -0.99 -4.52 -5.98
CA THR A 360 -2.22 -5.09 -6.53
C THR A 360 -1.90 -6.05 -7.69
N VAL A 361 -2.61 -7.16 -7.83
CA VAL A 361 -2.43 -8.16 -8.90
C VAL A 361 -3.81 -8.41 -9.54
N PRO A 362 -3.94 -8.43 -10.89
CA PRO A 362 -2.87 -8.52 -11.90
C PRO A 362 -2.15 -7.21 -12.35
N GLY A 363 -2.54 -6.00 -11.90
CA GLY A 363 -1.95 -4.74 -12.43
C GLY A 363 -0.52 -4.38 -11.98
N HIS A 364 -0.04 -4.94 -10.88
CA HIS A 364 1.25 -4.61 -10.24
C HIS A 364 1.42 -3.13 -9.86
N ASP A 365 0.31 -2.39 -9.74
CA ASP A 365 0.29 -1.08 -9.12
C ASP A 365 0.68 -1.20 -7.65
N ALA A 366 1.62 -0.36 -7.22
CA ALA A 366 2.16 -0.45 -5.88
C ALA A 366 2.19 0.91 -5.16
N VAL A 367 1.98 0.85 -3.85
CA VAL A 367 2.09 2.00 -2.94
C VAL A 367 3.03 1.61 -1.82
N LEU A 368 4.10 2.39 -1.69
CA LEU A 368 5.03 2.33 -0.57
C LEU A 368 4.62 3.41 0.43
N ARG A 369 4.50 3.03 1.70
CA ARG A 369 4.31 3.93 2.81
C ARG A 369 5.51 3.84 3.74
N VAL A 370 6.06 5.00 4.06
CA VAL A 370 7.17 5.15 5.00
C VAL A 370 6.64 5.83 6.26
N ALA A 371 6.92 5.26 7.43
CA ALA A 371 6.50 5.77 8.72
C ALA A 371 7.71 5.99 9.64
N ALA A 372 7.80 7.16 10.27
CA ALA A 372 8.85 7.50 11.21
C ALA A 372 8.29 8.32 12.38
N THR A 373 9.06 8.45 13.47
CA THR A 373 8.66 9.19 14.68
C THR A 373 8.85 10.71 14.54
N THR A 374 9.48 11.19 13.47
CA THR A 374 9.65 12.61 13.20
C THR A 374 9.45 12.92 11.72
N ASP A 375 9.06 14.16 11.43
CA ASP A 375 8.89 14.64 10.06
C ASP A 375 10.19 14.62 9.27
N THR A 376 11.29 15.02 9.92
CA THR A 376 12.63 15.05 9.32
C THR A 376 13.10 13.65 8.95
N ALA A 377 12.86 12.65 9.80
CA ALA A 377 13.21 11.26 9.51
C ALA A 377 12.38 10.72 8.34
N ALA A 378 11.06 10.95 8.33
CA ALA A 378 10.18 10.53 7.25
C ALA A 378 10.56 11.21 5.91
N ASP A 379 10.81 12.53 5.92
CA ASP A 379 11.21 13.26 4.71
C ASP A 379 12.58 12.82 4.20
N THR A 380 13.56 12.61 5.09
CA THR A 380 14.89 12.12 4.72
C THR A 380 14.79 10.72 4.10
N ALA A 381 13.97 9.85 4.68
CA ALA A 381 13.71 8.51 4.18
C ALA A 381 13.18 8.53 2.73
N VAL A 382 12.11 9.29 2.51
CA VAL A 382 11.49 9.38 1.19
C VAL A 382 12.41 10.10 0.20
N THR A 383 13.11 11.15 0.61
CA THR A 383 14.05 11.86 -0.29
C THR A 383 15.16 10.93 -0.79
N ARG A 384 15.73 10.10 0.10
CA ARG A 384 16.73 9.08 -0.29
C ARG A 384 16.17 8.08 -1.30
N LEU A 385 14.96 7.58 -1.06
CA LEU A 385 14.27 6.68 -2.00
C LEU A 385 14.05 7.34 -3.36
N LEU A 386 13.62 8.60 -3.40
CA LEU A 386 13.37 9.33 -4.64
C LEU A 386 14.66 9.65 -5.41
N TRP A 387 15.78 9.89 -4.72
CA TRP A 387 17.08 10.14 -5.36
C TRP A 387 17.76 8.88 -5.90
N ALA A 388 17.58 7.73 -5.24
CA ALA A 388 18.16 6.47 -5.64
C ALA A 388 17.10 5.35 -5.68
N PRO A 389 16.10 5.44 -6.57
CA PRO A 389 15.09 4.40 -6.70
C PRO A 389 15.75 3.11 -7.24
N PRO A 390 15.26 1.92 -6.84
CA PRO A 390 15.69 0.67 -7.47
C PRO A 390 15.59 0.72 -8.99
N ALA A 391 16.64 0.31 -9.69
CA ALA A 391 16.78 0.47 -11.14
C ALA A 391 15.55 -0.03 -11.91
N GLY A 392 14.85 0.85 -12.63
CA GLY A 392 13.62 0.55 -13.38
C GLY A 392 12.31 0.73 -12.59
N LEU A 393 12.34 1.29 -11.39
CA LEU A 393 11.14 1.78 -10.70
C LEU A 393 11.06 3.30 -10.82
N HIS A 394 9.84 3.82 -10.94
CA HIS A 394 9.57 5.24 -10.74
C HIS A 394 8.80 5.43 -9.44
N LEU A 395 9.34 6.30 -8.60
CA LEU A 395 8.80 6.62 -7.28
C LEU A 395 8.27 8.06 -7.30
N GLU A 396 7.04 8.24 -6.84
CA GLU A 396 6.40 9.56 -6.81
C GLU A 396 5.75 9.81 -5.46
N ARG A 397 6.11 10.92 -4.79
CA ARG A 397 5.48 11.30 -3.52
C ARG A 397 4.01 11.69 -3.74
N MET A 398 3.13 11.16 -2.88
CA MET A 398 1.69 11.35 -2.98
C MET A 398 1.18 12.54 -2.15
N ASP A 399 1.77 13.72 -2.34
CA ASP A 399 1.34 14.95 -1.65
C ASP A 399 -0.15 15.24 -1.94
N ASN A 400 -0.86 15.70 -0.89
CA ASN A 400 -2.32 15.87 -0.83
C ASN A 400 -3.14 14.58 -0.99
N GLN A 401 -2.51 13.40 -1.00
CA GLN A 401 -3.14 12.10 -1.20
C GLN A 401 -2.64 11.06 -0.20
N HIS A 402 -2.18 11.49 0.98
CA HIS A 402 -1.68 10.56 1.98
C HIS A 402 -2.78 9.71 2.59
N ALA A 403 -4.02 10.22 2.70
CA ALA A 403 -5.13 9.38 3.15
C ALA A 403 -5.44 8.21 2.22
N PRO A 404 -5.65 8.45 0.92
CA PRO A 404 -5.71 7.38 -0.09
C PRO A 404 -4.48 6.47 -0.09
N ALA A 405 -3.27 7.02 0.06
CA ALA A 405 -2.04 6.22 0.05
C ALA A 405 -1.96 5.26 1.25
N VAL A 406 -2.35 5.68 2.45
CA VAL A 406 -2.39 4.79 3.62
C VAL A 406 -3.44 3.71 3.40
N ALA A 407 -4.67 4.04 2.97
CA ALA A 407 -5.70 3.05 2.67
C ALA A 407 -5.20 2.02 1.64
N ALA A 408 -4.65 2.50 0.52
CA ALA A 408 -4.08 1.65 -0.53
C ALA A 408 -2.88 0.81 -0.07
N SER A 409 -2.15 1.23 0.97
CA SER A 409 -1.03 0.47 1.55
C SER A 409 -1.44 -0.60 2.57
N LEU A 410 -2.73 -0.66 2.95
CA LEU A 410 -3.26 -1.58 3.95
C LEU A 410 -4.01 -2.74 3.29
N PRO A 411 -4.25 -3.85 4.01
CA PRO A 411 -5.05 -4.99 3.51
C PRO A 411 -6.52 -4.65 3.20
N ILE A 412 -7.02 -3.49 3.66
CA ILE A 412 -8.34 -2.97 3.25
C ILE A 412 -8.33 -2.45 1.81
N GLY A 413 -7.15 -2.09 1.29
CA GLY A 413 -6.91 -1.52 -0.03
C GLY A 413 -7.55 -0.15 -0.26
N GLY A 414 -7.65 0.22 -1.53
CA GLY A 414 -8.09 1.55 -1.98
C GLY A 414 -7.49 1.85 -3.34
N LYS A 415 -8.10 2.79 -4.07
CA LYS A 415 -7.51 3.30 -5.32
C LYS A 415 -6.55 4.44 -4.95
N PRO A 416 -5.22 4.27 -5.15
CA PRO A 416 -4.25 5.29 -4.79
C PRO A 416 -4.27 6.49 -5.72
#